data_AF-W1V2T1-F1
#
_entry.id   AF-W1V2T1-F1
#
_cell.length_a   1.000
_cell.length_b   1.000
_cell.length_c   1.000
_cell.angle_alpha   90.00
_cell.angle_beta   90.00
_cell.angle_gamma   90.00
#
_symmetry.space_group_name_H-M   'P 1'
#
loop_
_entity.id
_entity.type
_entity.pdbx_description
1 polymer ?
#
loop_
_entity_poly.entity_id
_entity_poly.type
_entity_poly.pdbx_seq_one_letter_code
_entity_poly.pdbx_strand_id
1 'polypeptide(L)'
;EQLDIKGGVTNESELTENNIGVISKNNILNVRLAKNLKGLDSITFNNGTNGVNGKTVVNGEGMAVQDKDGNPLTAVTKDGVKITNGPSMTKDGIDAAGNKIINVADGTNPKDAVNKSQLDKAAAAATAIVTEGNNIKVDKTTNGDGSTNYKVGLKDQITMGSDATKQIAMDGTTGTIKAG
;
A
#
# COMPACT_ATOMS: atom_id res chain seq x y z
N GLU A 1 -43.67 -45.87 -26.42
CA GLU A 1 -42.20 -45.71 -26.42
C GLU A 1 -41.78 -45.19 -25.06
N GLN A 2 -40.64 -45.65 -24.52
CA GLN A 2 -40.05 -45.16 -23.27
C GLN A 2 -38.92 -44.20 -23.62
N LEU A 3 -38.86 -43.05 -22.94
CA LEU A 3 -37.77 -42.09 -23.06
C LEU A 3 -36.84 -42.22 -21.86
N ASP A 4 -35.59 -42.60 -22.10
CA ASP A 4 -34.56 -42.68 -21.05
C ASP A 4 -33.72 -41.40 -21.01
N ILE A 5 -33.70 -40.73 -19.85
CA ILE A 5 -32.89 -39.54 -19.59
C ILE A 5 -31.97 -39.84 -18.42
N LYS A 6 -30.65 -39.76 -18.63
CA LYS A 6 -29.63 -40.10 -17.62
C LYS A 6 -28.70 -38.90 -17.36
N GLY A 7 -28.41 -38.64 -16.09
CA GLY A 7 -27.39 -37.69 -15.64
C GLY A 7 -26.12 -38.39 -15.14
N GLY A 8 -25.07 -37.62 -14.85
CA GLY A 8 -23.79 -38.16 -14.35
C GLY A 8 -23.78 -38.43 -12.84
N VAL A 9 -24.45 -37.60 -12.04
CA VAL A 9 -24.60 -37.79 -10.58
C VAL A 9 -25.89 -38.58 -10.34
N THR A 10 -25.80 -39.67 -9.57
CA THR A 10 -26.93 -40.57 -9.30
C THR A 10 -27.34 -40.61 -7.83
N ASN A 11 -26.53 -40.07 -6.92
CA ASN A 11 -26.87 -39.95 -5.51
C ASN A 11 -27.87 -38.79 -5.32
N GLU A 12 -29.09 -39.12 -4.88
CA GLU A 12 -30.17 -38.12 -4.72
C GLU A 12 -29.81 -37.01 -3.73
N SER A 13 -29.02 -37.29 -2.69
CA SER A 13 -28.63 -36.27 -1.70
C SER A 13 -27.64 -35.23 -2.24
N GLU A 14 -27.02 -35.49 -3.40
CA GLU A 14 -26.09 -34.58 -4.07
C GLU A 14 -26.76 -33.78 -5.20
N LEU A 15 -28.05 -33.99 -5.42
CA LEU A 15 -28.82 -33.31 -6.45
C LEU A 15 -29.58 -32.13 -5.85
N THR A 16 -29.58 -31.00 -6.56
CA THR A 16 -30.40 -29.86 -6.18
C THR A 16 -31.83 -30.01 -6.67
N GLU A 17 -32.78 -29.57 -5.87
CA GLU A 17 -34.17 -29.42 -6.30
C GLU A 17 -34.42 -28.08 -7.01
N ASN A 18 -35.46 -28.02 -7.85
CA ASN A 18 -36.05 -26.79 -8.40
C ASN A 18 -35.15 -25.91 -9.31
N ASN A 19 -33.90 -26.28 -9.55
CA ASN A 19 -32.97 -25.50 -10.37
C ASN A 19 -33.09 -25.76 -11.89
N ILE A 20 -33.78 -26.83 -12.30
CA ILE A 20 -34.04 -27.16 -13.70
C ILE A 20 -35.54 -27.05 -13.97
N GLY A 21 -35.92 -26.16 -14.87
CA GLY A 21 -37.29 -26.03 -15.37
C GLY A 21 -37.48 -26.78 -16.68
N VAL A 22 -38.63 -27.43 -16.83
CA VAL A 22 -39.06 -28.08 -18.07
C VAL A 22 -40.37 -27.45 -18.54
N ILE A 23 -40.38 -26.91 -19.77
CA ILE A 23 -41.56 -26.29 -20.38
C ILE A 23 -41.95 -27.09 -21.62
N SER A 24 -43.11 -27.73 -21.59
CA SER A 24 -43.68 -28.43 -22.73
C SER A 24 -44.52 -27.50 -23.60
N LYS A 25 -44.13 -27.30 -24.86
CA LYS A 25 -44.88 -26.49 -25.83
C LYS A 25 -44.64 -27.01 -27.25
N ASN A 26 -45.70 -27.14 -28.06
CA ASN A 26 -45.63 -27.60 -29.46
C ASN A 26 -44.84 -28.91 -29.62
N ASN A 27 -45.06 -29.88 -28.73
CA ASN A 27 -44.37 -31.18 -28.71
C ASN A 27 -42.84 -31.09 -28.47
N ILE A 28 -42.33 -29.95 -27.97
CA ILE A 28 -40.94 -29.75 -27.59
C ILE A 28 -40.85 -29.54 -26.07
N LEU A 29 -39.96 -30.28 -25.41
CA LEU A 29 -39.57 -30.04 -24.02
C LEU A 29 -38.39 -29.06 -23.97
N ASN A 30 -38.65 -27.83 -23.54
CA ASN A 30 -37.60 -26.84 -23.31
C ASN A 30 -37.04 -27.02 -21.90
N VAL A 31 -35.82 -27.52 -21.79
CA VAL A 31 -35.11 -27.68 -20.51
C VAL A 31 -34.20 -26.47 -20.28
N ARG A 32 -34.32 -25.83 -19.12
CA ARG A 32 -33.56 -24.61 -18.78
C ARG A 32 -33.16 -24.59 -17.31
N LEU A 33 -32.04 -23.93 -17.03
CA LEU A 33 -31.69 -23.55 -15.65
C LEU A 33 -32.62 -22.44 -15.15
N ALA A 34 -32.91 -22.44 -13.85
CA ALA A 34 -33.51 -21.32 -13.17
C ALA A 34 -32.57 -20.10 -13.22
N LYS A 35 -33.13 -18.89 -13.31
CA LYS A 35 -32.32 -17.65 -13.27
C LYS A 35 -31.53 -17.52 -11.96
N ASN A 36 -32.15 -17.95 -10.85
CA ASN A 36 -31.56 -17.99 -9.52
C ASN A 36 -31.42 -19.45 -9.12
N LEU A 37 -30.20 -19.93 -9.04
CA LEU A 37 -29.92 -21.28 -8.55
C LEU A 37 -29.88 -21.26 -7.02
N LYS A 38 -30.47 -22.27 -6.37
CA LYS A 38 -30.58 -22.38 -4.91
C LYS A 38 -30.11 -23.75 -4.43
N GLY A 39 -29.69 -23.84 -3.17
CA GLY A 39 -29.28 -25.11 -2.55
C GLY A 39 -28.03 -25.73 -3.19
N LEU A 40 -27.17 -24.91 -3.81
CA LEU A 40 -25.87 -25.35 -4.28
C LEU A 40 -24.87 -25.23 -3.13
N ASP A 41 -24.09 -26.28 -2.89
CA ASP A 41 -22.99 -26.24 -1.92
C ASP A 41 -21.77 -25.52 -2.48
N SER A 42 -21.45 -25.77 -3.75
CA SER A 42 -20.34 -25.12 -4.44
C SER A 42 -20.52 -25.06 -5.95
N ILE A 43 -19.82 -24.11 -6.56
CA ILE A 43 -19.56 -24.08 -7.99
C ILE A 43 -18.04 -24.11 -8.18
N THR A 44 -17.55 -25.04 -8.99
CA THR A 44 -16.12 -25.17 -9.31
C THR A 44 -15.87 -24.83 -10.77
N PHE A 45 -15.01 -23.85 -11.01
CA PHE A 45 -14.51 -23.47 -12.32
C PHE A 45 -13.07 -23.98 -12.47
N ASN A 46 -12.89 -25.00 -13.29
CA ASN A 46 -11.57 -25.57 -13.54
C ASN A 46 -10.73 -24.67 -14.44
N ASN A 47 -9.44 -24.52 -14.11
CA ASN A 47 -8.45 -23.98 -15.02
C ASN A 47 -7.74 -25.16 -15.73
N GLY A 48 -7.96 -25.27 -17.03
CA GLY A 48 -7.54 -26.44 -17.82
C GLY A 48 -8.44 -27.66 -17.62
N THR A 49 -8.19 -28.72 -18.41
CA THR A 49 -8.95 -29.96 -18.35
C THR A 49 -8.90 -30.56 -16.94
N ASN A 50 -10.05 -30.74 -16.29
CA ASN A 50 -10.17 -31.25 -14.93
C ASN A 50 -9.37 -30.48 -13.86
N GLY A 51 -9.07 -29.20 -14.08
CA GLY A 51 -8.43 -28.35 -13.08
C GLY A 51 -6.93 -28.58 -12.90
N VAL A 52 -6.25 -29.15 -13.90
CA VAL A 52 -4.79 -29.39 -13.87
C VAL A 52 -3.96 -28.14 -13.62
N ASN A 53 -4.50 -26.95 -13.92
CA ASN A 53 -3.85 -25.66 -13.66
C ASN A 53 -4.49 -24.92 -12.48
N GLY A 54 -5.19 -25.65 -11.61
CA GLY A 54 -5.94 -25.12 -10.48
C GLY A 54 -7.42 -24.89 -10.78
N LYS A 55 -8.10 -24.20 -9.87
CA LYS A 55 -9.55 -23.98 -9.93
C LYS A 55 -9.98 -22.74 -9.16
N THR A 56 -11.14 -22.21 -9.51
CA THR A 56 -11.87 -21.26 -8.66
C THR A 56 -13.07 -21.98 -8.06
N VAL A 57 -13.23 -21.91 -6.75
CA VAL A 57 -14.37 -22.46 -6.02
C VAL A 57 -15.17 -21.32 -5.42
N VAL A 58 -16.48 -21.33 -5.64
CA VAL A 58 -17.43 -20.43 -4.97
C VAL A 58 -18.37 -21.28 -4.13
N ASN A 59 -18.45 -21.02 -2.83
CA ASN A 59 -19.24 -21.80 -1.87
C ASN A 59 -19.73 -20.91 -0.70
N GLY A 60 -20.28 -21.52 0.35
CA GLY A 60 -20.75 -20.82 1.55
C GLY A 60 -19.67 -20.05 2.33
N GLU A 61 -18.39 -20.34 2.12
CA GLU A 61 -17.27 -19.62 2.75
C GLU A 61 -16.84 -18.39 1.96
N GLY A 62 -17.22 -18.31 0.68
CA GLY A 62 -16.90 -17.22 -0.24
C GLY A 62 -16.35 -17.73 -1.57
N MET A 63 -15.26 -17.13 -2.04
CA MET A 63 -14.59 -17.47 -3.29
C MET A 63 -13.10 -17.71 -3.05
N ALA A 64 -12.57 -18.82 -3.55
CA ALA A 64 -11.15 -19.14 -3.50
C ALA A 64 -10.61 -19.50 -4.89
N VAL A 65 -9.55 -18.81 -5.31
CA VAL A 65 -8.71 -19.24 -6.43
C VAL A 65 -7.63 -20.15 -5.85
N GLN A 66 -7.48 -21.34 -6.39
CA GLN A 66 -6.62 -22.39 -5.88
C GLN A 66 -5.61 -22.84 -6.94
N ASP A 67 -4.43 -23.26 -6.48
CA ASP A 67 -3.47 -23.97 -7.33
C ASP A 67 -3.95 -25.38 -7.69
N LYS A 68 -3.12 -26.12 -8.44
CA LYS A 68 -3.39 -27.50 -8.85
C LYS A 68 -3.55 -28.49 -7.68
N ASP A 69 -2.97 -28.18 -6.53
CA ASP A 69 -2.99 -29.02 -5.34
C ASP A 69 -4.16 -28.64 -4.40
N GLY A 70 -4.91 -27.59 -4.74
CA GLY A 70 -6.05 -27.10 -3.97
C GLY A 70 -5.70 -26.06 -2.91
N ASN A 71 -4.45 -25.60 -2.84
CA ASN A 71 -4.08 -24.54 -1.90
C ASN A 71 -4.63 -23.20 -2.38
N PRO A 72 -5.19 -22.36 -1.49
CA PRO A 72 -5.69 -21.05 -1.87
C PRO A 72 -4.53 -20.13 -2.25
N LEU A 73 -4.61 -19.54 -3.44
CA LEU A 73 -3.75 -18.45 -3.92
C LEU A 73 -4.35 -17.09 -3.54
N THR A 74 -5.66 -16.95 -3.74
CA THR A 74 -6.44 -15.78 -3.33
C THR A 74 -7.78 -16.24 -2.77
N ALA A 75 -8.19 -15.66 -1.65
CA ALA A 75 -9.48 -15.93 -1.05
C ALA A 75 -10.23 -14.63 -0.76
N VAL A 76 -11.51 -14.61 -1.11
CA VAL A 76 -12.50 -13.61 -0.70
C VAL A 76 -13.48 -14.32 0.21
N THR A 77 -13.45 -13.99 1.49
CA THR A 77 -14.23 -14.68 2.54
C THR A 77 -14.94 -13.66 3.42
N LYS A 78 -15.67 -14.14 4.44
CA LYS A 78 -16.23 -13.29 5.50
C LYS A 78 -15.18 -12.42 6.21
N ASP A 79 -13.91 -12.83 6.20
CA ASP A 79 -12.83 -12.10 6.87
C ASP A 79 -12.18 -11.04 5.97
N GLY A 80 -12.52 -11.00 4.68
CA GLY A 80 -12.02 -10.04 3.70
C GLY A 80 -11.33 -10.71 2.50
N VAL A 81 -10.34 -10.03 1.92
CA VAL A 81 -9.54 -10.47 0.78
C VAL A 81 -8.12 -10.79 1.23
N LYS A 82 -7.63 -11.99 0.92
CA LYS A 82 -6.27 -12.41 1.24
C LYS A 82 -5.59 -13.03 0.02
N ILE A 83 -4.38 -12.58 -0.28
CA ILE A 83 -3.47 -13.24 -1.23
C ILE A 83 -2.43 -14.01 -0.41
N THR A 84 -2.27 -15.30 -0.68
CA THR A 84 -1.30 -16.14 0.03
C THR A 84 0.12 -15.66 -0.26
N ASN A 85 0.92 -15.46 0.80
CA ASN A 85 2.26 -14.86 0.74
C ASN A 85 2.29 -13.46 0.09
N GLY A 86 1.18 -12.72 0.17
CA GLY A 86 1.04 -11.39 -0.41
C GLY A 86 0.15 -10.47 0.42
N PRO A 87 -0.25 -9.32 -0.15
CA PRO A 87 -1.09 -8.35 0.54
C PRO A 87 -2.45 -8.91 0.97
N SER A 88 -3.03 -8.29 1.99
CA SER A 88 -4.38 -8.61 2.46
C SER A 88 -5.17 -7.36 2.89
N MET A 89 -6.48 -7.49 2.81
CA MET A 89 -7.48 -6.51 3.26
C MET A 89 -8.51 -7.27 4.10
N THR A 90 -8.48 -7.07 5.42
CA THR A 90 -9.37 -7.78 6.35
C THR A 90 -10.08 -6.81 7.28
N LYS A 91 -10.94 -7.33 8.16
CA LYS A 91 -11.55 -6.54 9.24
C LYS A 91 -10.53 -5.84 10.15
N ASP A 92 -9.29 -6.34 10.21
CA ASP A 92 -8.23 -5.79 11.06
C ASP A 92 -7.40 -4.71 10.34
N GLY A 93 -7.64 -4.50 9.04
CA GLY A 93 -7.00 -3.47 8.23
C GLY A 93 -6.33 -3.99 6.96
N ILE A 94 -5.37 -3.22 6.47
CA ILE A 94 -4.60 -3.49 5.25
C ILE A 94 -3.18 -3.90 5.62
N ASP A 95 -2.74 -5.06 5.16
CA ASP A 95 -1.35 -5.48 5.22
C ASP A 95 -0.76 -5.53 3.81
N ALA A 96 0.31 -4.76 3.57
CA ALA A 96 1.03 -4.74 2.30
C ALA A 96 2.02 -5.91 2.16
N ALA A 97 2.21 -6.74 3.19
CA ALA A 97 3.15 -7.85 3.24
C ALA A 97 4.58 -7.42 2.88
N GLY A 98 5.01 -6.27 3.38
CA GLY A 98 6.34 -5.69 3.10
C GLY A 98 6.51 -5.10 1.69
N ASN A 99 5.47 -5.11 0.85
CA ASN A 99 5.52 -4.52 -0.48
C ASN A 99 5.34 -2.99 -0.43
N LYS A 100 5.82 -2.32 -1.48
CA LYS A 100 5.57 -0.88 -1.69
C LYS A 100 4.10 -0.66 -2.06
N ILE A 101 3.50 0.35 -1.47
CA ILE A 101 2.22 0.92 -1.93
C ILE A 101 2.57 2.04 -2.93
N ILE A 102 2.36 1.78 -4.22
CA ILE A 102 2.70 2.70 -5.31
C ILE A 102 1.47 3.48 -5.79
N ASN A 103 1.69 4.56 -6.54
CA ASN A 103 0.64 5.44 -7.08
C ASN A 103 -0.25 6.09 -6.00
N VAL A 104 0.35 6.41 -4.85
CA VAL A 104 -0.30 7.20 -3.79
C VAL A 104 -0.15 8.68 -4.13
N ALA A 105 -1.26 9.34 -4.46
CA ALA A 105 -1.31 10.78 -4.67
C ALA A 105 -0.91 11.55 -3.39
N ASP A 106 -0.56 12.83 -3.52
CA ASP A 106 -0.26 13.68 -2.37
C ASP A 106 -1.49 13.76 -1.45
N GLY A 107 -1.32 13.43 -0.17
CA GLY A 107 -2.36 13.57 0.83
C GLY A 107 -2.67 15.04 1.12
N THR A 108 -3.95 15.39 1.23
CA THR A 108 -4.40 16.78 1.44
C THR A 108 -5.26 16.94 2.70
N ASN A 109 -5.90 15.86 3.15
CA ASN A 109 -6.70 15.81 4.36
C ASN A 109 -5.94 15.17 5.53
N PRO A 110 -6.35 15.41 6.79
CA PRO A 110 -5.64 14.91 7.98
C PRO A 110 -5.51 13.38 8.09
N LYS A 111 -6.29 12.61 7.33
CA LYS A 111 -6.29 11.14 7.35
C LYS A 111 -5.82 10.50 6.04
N ASP A 112 -5.36 11.32 5.08
CA ASP A 112 -4.79 10.79 3.85
C ASP A 112 -3.40 10.20 4.13
N ALA A 113 -3.04 9.15 3.40
CA ALA A 113 -1.67 8.66 3.40
C ALA A 113 -0.74 9.70 2.78
N VAL A 114 0.47 9.86 3.34
CA VAL A 114 1.51 10.71 2.76
C VAL A 114 2.45 9.86 1.90
N ASN A 115 2.82 10.36 0.72
CA ASN A 115 3.83 9.71 -0.10
C ASN A 115 5.24 10.24 0.19
N LYS A 116 6.27 9.55 -0.32
CA LYS A 116 7.68 9.91 -0.08
C LYS A 116 8.01 11.33 -0.54
N SER A 117 7.39 11.83 -1.61
CA SER A 117 7.68 13.16 -2.13
C SER A 117 7.26 14.26 -1.15
N GLN A 118 6.16 14.07 -0.42
CA GLN A 118 5.72 14.99 0.63
C GLN A 118 6.69 14.96 1.83
N LEU A 119 7.13 13.75 2.21
CA LEU A 119 8.13 13.60 3.27
C LEU A 119 9.47 14.27 2.90
N ASP A 120 9.96 14.06 1.68
CA ASP A 120 11.20 14.68 1.19
C ASP A 120 11.10 16.22 1.16
N LYS A 121 9.96 16.76 0.69
CA LYS A 121 9.69 18.21 0.71
C LYS A 121 9.69 18.75 2.15
N ALA A 122 9.03 18.06 3.08
CA ALA A 122 8.99 18.45 4.48
C ALA A 122 10.38 18.40 5.12
N ALA A 123 11.17 17.36 4.83
CA ALA A 123 12.54 17.22 5.32
C ALA A 123 13.46 18.33 4.78
N ALA A 124 13.33 18.69 3.50
CA ALA A 124 14.08 19.81 2.92
C ALA A 124 13.69 21.16 3.55
N ALA A 125 12.38 21.40 3.74
CA ALA A 125 11.88 22.62 4.36
C ALA A 125 12.26 22.75 5.85
N ALA A 126 12.53 21.64 6.53
CA ALA A 126 13.00 21.63 7.92
C ALA A 126 14.47 22.05 8.07
N THR A 127 15.24 22.18 6.98
CA THR A 127 16.65 22.57 7.05
C THR A 127 16.80 24.08 7.30
N ALA A 128 17.65 24.45 8.25
CA ALA A 128 18.03 25.83 8.51
C ALA A 128 19.43 26.10 7.97
N ILE A 129 19.62 27.26 7.33
CA ILE A 129 20.92 27.72 6.83
C ILE A 129 21.41 28.83 7.74
N VAL A 130 22.59 28.66 8.33
CA VAL A 130 23.29 29.70 9.09
C VAL A 130 24.56 30.07 8.32
N THR A 131 24.65 31.31 7.86
CA THR A 131 25.79 31.82 7.09
C THR A 131 26.66 32.70 7.99
N GLU A 132 27.97 32.51 7.92
CA GLU A 132 28.93 33.38 8.63
C GLU A 132 28.91 34.80 8.06
N GLY A 133 28.68 35.79 8.94
CA GLY A 133 28.94 37.19 8.65
C GLY A 133 30.40 37.58 8.90
N ASN A 134 30.81 38.78 8.50
CA ASN A 134 32.21 39.24 8.59
C ASN A 134 32.88 38.99 9.95
N ASN A 135 32.16 39.29 11.04
CA ASN A 135 32.67 39.22 12.42
C ASN A 135 32.21 37.97 13.19
N ILE A 136 31.49 37.06 12.53
CA ILE A 136 30.83 35.92 13.16
C ILE A 136 31.50 34.63 12.73
N LYS A 137 31.75 33.73 13.68
CA LYS A 137 32.19 32.36 13.46
C LYS A 137 31.00 31.42 13.70
N VAL A 138 30.82 30.46 12.81
CA VAL A 138 29.76 29.46 12.87
C VAL A 138 30.40 28.08 12.73
N ASP A 139 30.47 27.34 13.84
CA ASP A 139 30.94 25.96 13.81
C ASP A 139 29.76 25.00 13.64
N LYS A 140 29.79 24.22 12.56
CA LYS A 140 28.81 23.16 12.32
C LYS A 140 29.26 21.84 12.94
N THR A 141 28.35 21.21 13.67
CA THR A 141 28.53 19.85 14.19
C THR A 141 27.28 19.02 13.91
N THR A 142 27.45 17.70 13.77
CA THR A 142 26.33 16.76 13.66
C THR A 142 26.12 16.10 15.01
N ASN A 143 24.89 16.14 15.51
CA ASN A 143 24.49 15.51 16.76
C ASN A 143 24.34 13.99 16.58
N GLY A 144 24.31 13.23 17.67
CA GLY A 144 24.15 11.77 17.62
C GLY A 144 22.81 11.31 17.01
N ASP A 145 21.79 12.17 17.02
CA ASP A 145 20.48 11.93 16.40
C ASP A 145 20.44 12.33 14.90
N GLY A 146 21.56 12.76 14.33
CA GLY A 146 21.68 13.21 12.94
C GLY A 146 21.25 14.66 12.69
N SER A 147 20.73 15.38 13.70
CA SER A 147 20.43 16.81 13.59
C SER A 147 21.72 17.65 13.51
N THR A 148 21.61 18.87 12.98
CA THR A 148 22.76 19.79 12.88
C THR A 148 22.73 20.80 14.03
N ASN A 149 23.87 20.98 14.70
CA ASN A 149 24.10 22.06 15.66
C ASN A 149 25.04 23.13 15.05
N TYR A 150 24.65 24.39 15.18
CA TYR A 150 25.41 25.56 14.75
C TYR A 150 25.83 26.36 15.98
N LYS A 151 27.11 26.29 16.36
CA LYS A 151 27.66 27.11 17.44
C LYS A 151 28.09 28.46 16.87
N VAL A 152 27.37 29.52 17.24
CA VAL A 152 27.62 30.89 16.78
C VAL A 152 28.41 31.66 17.82
N GLY A 153 29.47 32.35 17.38
CA GLY A 153 30.30 33.21 18.23
C GLY A 153 30.95 34.34 17.45
N LEU A 154 31.68 35.22 18.15
CA LEU A 154 32.54 36.22 17.52
C LEU A 154 33.83 35.56 17.03
N LYS A 155 34.42 36.12 15.97
CA LYS A 155 35.82 35.83 15.59
C LYS A 155 36.78 36.51 16.57
N ASP A 156 38.03 36.05 16.61
CA ASP A 156 39.07 36.69 17.42
C ASP A 156 39.42 38.11 16.91
N GLN A 157 39.28 38.33 15.60
CA GLN A 157 39.43 39.63 14.96
C GLN A 157 38.08 40.16 14.50
N ILE A 158 37.78 41.41 14.87
CA ILE A 158 36.51 42.07 14.62
C ILE A 158 36.79 43.43 13.99
N THR A 159 36.18 43.69 12.83
CA THR A 159 36.27 45.00 12.16
C THR A 159 34.89 45.61 12.06
N MET A 160 34.75 46.85 12.53
CA MET A 160 33.51 47.64 12.47
C MET A 160 33.72 48.83 11.53
N GLY A 161 32.75 49.04 10.63
CA GLY A 161 32.84 50.05 9.57
C GLY A 161 33.45 49.48 8.28
N SER A 162 32.96 49.95 7.13
CA SER A 162 33.43 49.53 5.81
C SER A 162 34.49 50.46 5.21
N ASP A 163 34.64 51.67 5.75
CA ASP A 163 35.66 52.63 5.36
C ASP A 163 36.97 52.31 6.10
N ALA A 164 38.00 51.90 5.35
CA ALA A 164 39.28 51.48 5.91
C ALA A 164 40.00 52.58 6.72
N THR A 165 39.65 53.85 6.49
CA THR A 165 40.21 55.01 7.20
C THR A 165 39.44 55.40 8.46
N LYS A 166 38.26 54.82 8.70
CA LYS A 166 37.39 55.12 9.85
C LYS A 166 36.97 53.87 10.62
N GLN A 167 37.58 52.73 10.30
CA GLN A 167 37.23 51.44 10.86
C GLN A 167 37.76 51.31 12.30
N ILE A 168 37.02 50.58 13.11
CA ILE A 168 37.49 50.13 14.42
C ILE A 168 37.82 48.65 14.27
N ALA A 169 39.09 48.31 14.40
CA ALA A 169 39.58 46.94 14.41
C ALA A 169 39.96 46.54 15.84
N MET A 170 39.42 45.42 16.30
CA MET A 170 39.79 44.77 17.54
C MET A 170 40.46 43.44 17.21
N ASP A 171 41.61 43.19 17.81
CA ASP A 171 42.35 41.94 17.65
C ASP A 171 42.58 41.29 19.02
N GLY A 172 41.75 40.30 19.34
CA GLY A 172 41.85 39.53 20.57
C GLY A 172 43.09 38.63 20.64
N THR A 173 43.75 38.34 19.50
CA THR A 173 44.98 37.53 19.48
C THR A 173 46.18 38.31 19.98
N THR A 174 46.19 39.63 19.76
CA THR A 174 47.27 40.54 20.19
C THR A 174 46.86 41.46 21.34
N GLY A 175 45.57 41.49 21.70
CA GLY A 175 45.03 42.36 22.74
C GLY A 175 44.99 43.84 22.33
N THR A 176 44.87 44.13 21.03
CA THR A 176 44.97 45.50 20.50
C THR A 176 43.64 46.02 19.97
N ILE A 177 43.49 47.36 20.04
CA ILE A 177 42.41 48.11 19.40
C ILE A 177 43.05 49.17 18.53
N LYS A 178 42.65 49.22 17.26
CA LYS A 178 43.05 50.25 16.30
C LYS A 178 41.80 50.96 15.80
N ALA A 179 41.74 52.27 16.02
CA ALA A 179 40.76 53.14 15.39
C ALA A 179 41.46 53.92 14.27
N GLY A 180 40.86 53.92 13.08
CA GLY A 180 41.18 54.84 11.98
C GLY A 180 40.53 56.19 12.20
#